data_AF-A0A4P8XX68-F1
#
_entry.id   AF-A0A4P8XX68-F1
#
_cell.length_a   1.000
_cell.length_b   1.000
_cell.length_c   1.000
_cell.angle_alpha   90.00
_cell.angle_beta   90.00
_cell.angle_gamma   90.00
#
_symmetry.space_group_name_H-M   'P 1'
#
loop_
_entity.id
_entity.type
_entity.pdbx_description
1 polymer ?
#
loop_
_entity_poly.entity_id
_entity_poly.type
_entity_poly.pdbx_seq_one_letter_code
_entity_poly.pdbx_strand_id
1 'polypeptide(L)'
;MTVAMTIVPLNAFAASQVQRPTYQNKTVYCSLDCTFTSGADNGIATSEWSGKKGYTLKTVLWQRPIFSSEYTKLGMSIGATKAQVNRSKSGVYEFMSKHYGRVGNNDKKNTRIAVLLET
;
A
#
# COMPACT_ATOMS: atom_id res chain seq x y z
N MET A 1 26.28 -14.94 34.52
CA MET A 1 26.17 -15.44 33.13
C MET A 1 25.27 -14.47 32.39
N THR A 2 25.83 -13.71 31.45
CA THR A 2 25.07 -12.74 30.67
C THR A 2 24.29 -13.49 29.60
N VAL A 3 22.97 -13.58 29.75
CA VAL A 3 22.11 -14.13 28.71
C VAL A 3 22.10 -13.14 27.57
N ALA A 4 22.76 -13.47 26.47
CA ALA A 4 22.58 -12.78 25.22
C ALA A 4 21.11 -12.94 24.83
N MET A 5 20.33 -11.86 24.98
CA MET A 5 19.04 -11.75 24.31
C MET A 5 19.35 -11.71 22.82
N THR A 6 19.28 -12.85 22.16
CA THR A 6 19.19 -12.93 20.71
C THR A 6 17.92 -12.15 20.37
N ILE A 7 18.07 -10.90 19.92
CA ILE A 7 16.98 -10.17 19.28
C ILE A 7 16.71 -10.99 18.02
N VAL A 8 15.72 -11.88 18.12
CA VAL A 8 15.12 -12.47 16.94
C VAL A 8 14.64 -11.25 16.16
N PRO A 9 15.17 -10.95 14.96
CA PRO A 9 14.49 -9.99 14.11
C PRO A 9 13.06 -10.52 14.01
N LEU A 10 12.10 -9.75 14.53
CA LEU A 10 10.69 -10.01 14.34
C LEU A 10 10.47 -9.87 12.84
N ASN A 11 10.76 -10.97 12.14
CA ASN A 11 10.57 -11.09 10.71
C ASN A 11 9.09 -10.83 10.52
N ALA A 12 8.76 -9.69 9.93
CA ALA A 12 7.45 -9.47 9.38
C ALA A 12 7.24 -10.60 8.37
N PHE A 13 6.48 -11.61 8.79
CA PHE A 13 5.91 -12.60 7.88
C PHE A 13 4.83 -11.85 7.15
N ALA A 14 5.12 -11.49 5.93
CA ALA A 14 4.38 -10.47 5.26
C ALA A 14 4.38 -10.85 3.77
N ALA A 15 3.20 -11.20 3.27
CA ALA A 15 3.02 -11.67 1.90
C ALA A 15 2.47 -10.54 1.02
N SER A 16 3.17 -10.29 -0.09
CA SER A 16 2.69 -9.38 -1.13
C SER A 16 1.31 -9.81 -1.63
N GLN A 17 0.42 -8.85 -1.86
CA GLN A 17 -0.98 -9.08 -2.20
C GLN A 17 -1.35 -8.48 -3.54
N VAL A 18 -2.23 -9.18 -4.24
CA VAL A 18 -2.81 -8.72 -5.50
C VAL A 18 -4.32 -8.94 -5.48
N GLN A 19 -5.08 -7.91 -5.84
CA GLN A 19 -6.51 -7.99 -6.10
C GLN A 19 -6.85 -7.42 -7.48
N ARG A 20 -7.92 -7.96 -8.08
CA ARG A 20 -8.41 -7.54 -9.39
C ARG A 20 -9.91 -7.17 -9.37
N PRO A 21 -10.33 -6.18 -8.56
CA PRO A 21 -11.73 -5.79 -8.47
C PRO A 21 -12.25 -5.17 -9.78
N THR A 22 -13.58 -5.14 -9.91
CA THR A 22 -14.26 -4.47 -11.02
C THR A 22 -14.65 -3.05 -10.61
N TYR A 23 -14.26 -2.05 -11.40
CA TYR A 23 -14.67 -0.66 -11.27
C TYR A 23 -15.12 -0.15 -12.64
N GLN A 24 -16.34 0.40 -12.72
CA GLN A 24 -16.96 0.84 -13.99
C GLN A 24 -16.91 -0.23 -15.09
N ASN A 25 -17.31 -1.45 -14.75
CA ASN A 25 -17.34 -2.60 -15.67
C ASN A 25 -15.97 -2.95 -16.29
N LYS A 26 -14.88 -2.53 -15.65
CA LYS A 26 -13.51 -2.86 -16.05
C LYS A 26 -12.72 -3.38 -14.86
N THR A 27 -11.85 -4.34 -15.12
CA THR A 27 -10.92 -4.85 -14.11
C THR A 27 -9.87 -3.79 -13.78
N VAL A 28 -9.67 -3.54 -12.49
CA VAL A 28 -8.58 -2.72 -11.94
C VAL A 28 -7.58 -3.68 -11.32
N TYR A 29 -6.30 -3.55 -11.66
CA TYR A 29 -5.23 -4.23 -10.96
C TYR A 29 -4.82 -3.41 -9.74
N CYS A 30 -4.82 -4.03 -8.56
CA CYS A 30 -4.33 -3.46 -7.32
C CYS A 30 -3.29 -4.41 -6.72
N SER A 31 -2.09 -3.91 -6.44
CA SER A 31 -1.07 -4.68 -5.70
C SER A 31 -0.51 -3.89 -4.53
N LEU A 32 -0.03 -4.67 -3.55
CA LEU A 32 0.82 -4.23 -2.46
C LEU A 32 1.96 -5.23 -2.39
N ASP A 33 3.15 -4.80 -2.78
CA ASP A 33 4.37 -5.58 -2.75
C ASP A 33 5.28 -5.02 -1.66
N CYS A 34 5.77 -5.90 -0.79
CA CYS A 34 6.45 -5.50 0.42
C CYS A 34 7.72 -6.29 0.65
N THR A 35 8.71 -5.65 1.25
CA THR A 35 10.00 -6.26 1.55
C THR A 35 10.52 -5.71 2.86
N PHE A 36 10.70 -6.57 3.86
CA PHE A 36 11.21 -6.20 5.16
C PHE A 36 12.69 -6.57 5.24
N THR A 37 13.52 -5.61 5.62
CA THR A 37 14.97 -5.82 5.76
C THR A 37 15.46 -5.17 7.04
N SER A 38 16.64 -5.58 7.52
CA SER A 38 17.21 -5.05 8.76
C SER A 38 17.45 -3.53 8.75
N GLY A 39 17.57 -2.90 7.57
CA GLY A 39 17.82 -1.47 7.44
C GLY A 39 16.63 -0.64 6.95
N ALA A 40 15.70 -1.25 6.22
CA ALA A 40 14.61 -0.53 5.57
C ALA A 40 13.49 -1.48 5.12
N ASP A 41 12.27 -1.18 5.53
CA ASP A 41 11.08 -1.88 5.07
C ASP A 41 10.48 -1.10 3.90
N ASN A 42 10.31 -1.77 2.77
CA ASN A 42 9.85 -1.17 1.53
C ASN A 42 8.43 -1.63 1.22
N GLY A 43 7.56 -0.67 0.94
CA GLY A 43 6.21 -0.91 0.44
C GLY A 43 6.03 -0.28 -0.94
N ILE A 44 5.52 -1.07 -1.88
CA ILE A 44 5.17 -0.66 -3.24
C ILE A 44 3.70 -0.95 -3.44
N ALA A 45 2.89 0.10 -3.55
CA ALA A 45 1.48 -0.05 -3.89
C ALA A 45 1.22 0.43 -5.31
N THR A 46 0.55 -0.40 -6.10
CA THR A 46 0.25 -0.13 -7.50
C THR A 46 -1.25 -0.24 -7.76
N SER A 47 -1.80 0.74 -8.48
CA SER A 47 -3.09 0.60 -9.16
C SER A 47 -2.89 0.79 -10.65
N GLU A 48 -3.43 -0.12 -11.44
CA GLU A 48 -3.46 -0.02 -12.89
C GLU A 48 -4.88 -0.27 -13.40
N TRP A 49 -5.32 0.60 -14.29
CA TRP A 49 -6.66 0.53 -14.86
C TRP A 49 -6.67 1.30 -16.17
N SER A 50 -7.04 0.62 -17.25
CA SER A 50 -7.28 1.23 -18.55
C SER A 50 -8.66 1.91 -18.55
N GLY A 51 -8.76 2.96 -17.75
CA GLY A 51 -9.98 3.67 -17.42
C GLY A 51 -10.52 4.60 -18.49
N LYS A 52 -11.76 5.03 -18.28
CA LYS A 52 -12.48 5.97 -19.15
C LYS A 52 -11.93 7.40 -18.98
N LYS A 53 -11.96 8.20 -20.05
CA LYS A 53 -11.58 9.63 -20.04
C LYS A 53 -12.28 10.38 -18.88
N GLY A 54 -11.50 11.16 -18.12
CA GLY A 54 -12.00 11.96 -16.99
C GLY A 54 -11.84 11.31 -15.60
N TYR A 55 -11.35 10.08 -15.55
CA TYR A 55 -11.02 9.40 -14.30
C TYR A 55 -9.50 9.22 -14.16
N THR A 56 -9.03 9.24 -12.92
CA THR A 56 -7.65 8.92 -12.56
C THR A 56 -7.65 7.88 -11.44
N LEU A 57 -6.56 7.15 -11.29
CA LEU A 57 -6.30 6.30 -10.15
C LEU A 57 -5.60 7.11 -9.07
N LYS A 58 -5.92 6.82 -7.82
CA LYS A 58 -5.15 7.26 -6.66
C LYS A 58 -4.80 6.04 -5.83
N THR A 59 -3.51 5.90 -5.55
CA THR A 59 -2.98 4.85 -4.68
C THR A 59 -2.33 5.49 -3.48
N VAL A 60 -2.66 5.01 -2.29
CA VAL A 60 -2.13 5.51 -1.03
C VAL A 60 -1.49 4.37 -0.28
N LEU A 61 -0.24 4.54 0.12
CA LEU A 61 0.50 3.60 0.95
C LEU A 61 0.52 4.10 2.38
N TRP A 62 0.26 3.19 3.30
CA TRP A 62 0.23 3.39 4.73
C TRP A 62 1.15 2.37 5.40
N GLN A 63 1.65 2.73 6.56
CA GLN A 63 2.50 1.89 7.38
C GLN A 63 2.01 1.91 8.82
N ARG A 64 2.10 0.77 9.48
CA ARG A 64 1.91 0.59 10.91
C ARG A 64 3.24 0.20 11.53
N PRO A 65 3.82 1.01 12.43
CA PRO A 65 5.05 0.66 13.15
C PRO A 65 4.88 -0.51 14.12
N ILE A 66 5.97 -1.20 14.48
CA ILE A 66 5.98 -2.32 15.45
C ILE A 66 5.35 -1.98 16.80
N PHE A 67 5.52 -0.75 17.27
CA PHE A 67 5.03 -0.32 18.58
C PHE A 67 3.79 0.57 18.50
N SER A 68 3.06 0.55 17.38
CA SER A 68 1.85 1.34 17.21
C SER A 68 0.72 0.52 16.60
N SER A 69 -0.49 0.74 17.08
CA SER A 69 -1.71 0.18 16.49
C SER A 69 -2.22 0.99 15.30
N GLU A 70 -1.69 2.19 15.08
CA GLU A 70 -2.21 3.14 14.10
C GLU A 70 -1.46 3.08 12.77
N TYR A 71 -2.25 3.15 11.70
CA TYR A 71 -1.73 3.36 10.36
C TYR A 71 -1.47 4.84 10.10
N THR A 72 -0.26 5.15 9.68
CA THR A 72 0.10 6.48 9.20
C THR A 72 0.36 6.46 7.70
N LYS A 73 -0.02 7.54 7.02
CA LYS A 73 0.15 7.66 5.57
C LYS A 73 1.62 7.86 5.26
N LEU A 74 2.18 6.95 4.47
CA LEU A 74 3.58 6.99 4.05
C LEU A 74 3.76 7.71 2.70
N GLY A 75 2.78 7.59 1.81
CA GLY A 75 2.82 8.27 0.52
C GLY A 75 1.56 8.08 -0.30
N MET A 76 1.47 8.82 -1.41
CA MET A 76 0.43 8.59 -2.41
C MET A 76 0.93 8.94 -3.81
N SER A 77 0.24 8.39 -4.80
CA SER A 77 0.44 8.70 -6.21
C SER A 77 -0.91 8.79 -6.92
N ILE A 78 -0.97 9.58 -7.99
CA ILE A 78 -2.14 9.75 -8.84
C ILE A 78 -1.68 9.61 -10.28
N GLY A 79 -2.44 8.90 -11.10
CA GLY A 79 -2.16 8.82 -12.54
C GLY A 79 -3.37 8.38 -13.35
N ALA A 80 -3.33 8.65 -14.65
CA ALA A 80 -4.47 8.41 -15.54
C ALA A 80 -4.77 6.91 -15.69
N THR A 81 -3.73 6.11 -15.93
CA THR A 81 -3.83 4.65 -16.15
C THR A 81 -3.08 3.82 -15.11
N LYS A 82 -2.08 4.43 -14.46
CA LYS A 82 -1.26 3.81 -13.43
C LYS A 82 -0.97 4.80 -12.32
N ALA A 83 -1.16 4.38 -11.07
CA ALA A 83 -0.76 5.12 -9.88
C ALA A 83 0.07 4.20 -8.98
N GLN A 84 1.36 4.48 -8.90
CA GLN A 84 2.32 3.70 -8.13
C GLN A 84 3.00 4.57 -7.09
N VAL A 85 3.07 4.08 -5.85
CA VAL A 85 3.80 4.70 -4.75
C VAL A 85 4.77 3.67 -4.18
N ASN A 86 6.05 4.02 -4.15
CA ASN A 86 7.13 3.24 -3.54
C ASN A 86 7.74 4.08 -2.41
N ARG A 87 7.75 3.55 -1.18
CA ARG A 87 8.35 4.20 -0.02
C ARG A 87 9.07 3.18 0.85
N SER A 88 10.11 3.68 1.51
CA SER A 88 10.91 2.95 2.48
C SER A 88 10.77 3.58 3.86
N LYS A 89 10.63 2.76 4.90
CA LYS A 89 10.62 3.18 6.30
C LYS A 89 11.15 2.05 7.17
N SER A 90 12.03 2.35 8.12
CA SER A 90 12.47 1.35 9.10
C SER A 90 11.45 1.18 10.23
N GLY A 91 11.32 -0.06 10.70
CA GLY A 91 10.53 -0.43 11.87
C GLY A 91 9.05 -0.53 11.57
N VAL A 92 8.72 -0.85 10.31
CA VAL A 92 7.34 -1.12 9.90
C VAL A 92 7.00 -2.54 10.28
N TYR A 93 5.85 -2.72 10.90
CA TYR A 93 5.27 -4.01 11.19
C TYR A 93 4.35 -4.47 10.07
N GLU A 94 3.59 -3.54 9.50
CA GLU A 94 2.59 -3.85 8.49
C GLU A 94 2.42 -2.70 7.50
N PHE A 95 2.32 -3.04 6.22
CA PHE A 95 1.89 -2.09 5.20
C PHE A 95 0.42 -2.27 4.85
N MET A 96 -0.21 -1.18 4.46
CA MET A 96 -1.55 -1.16 3.88
C MET A 96 -1.58 -0.28 2.66
N SER A 97 -2.24 -0.72 1.60
CA SER A 97 -2.56 0.12 0.45
C SER A 97 -4.05 0.39 0.37
N LYS A 98 -4.41 1.62 -0.03
CA LYS A 98 -5.76 1.99 -0.39
C LYS A 98 -5.78 2.48 -1.83
N HIS A 99 -6.65 1.88 -2.63
CA HIS A 99 -6.76 2.11 -4.07
C HIS A 99 -8.09 2.79 -4.37
N TYR A 100 -8.07 3.83 -5.20
CA TYR A 100 -9.24 4.65 -5.48
C TYR A 100 -9.38 5.02 -6.95
N GLY A 101 -10.63 5.09 -7.40
CA GLY A 101 -11.03 5.81 -8.60
C GLY A 101 -11.32 7.26 -8.23
N ARG A 102 -10.67 8.21 -8.91
CA ARG A 102 -10.76 9.65 -8.64
C ARG A 102 -11.36 10.39 -9.82
N VAL A 103 -12.30 11.28 -9.51
CA VAL A 103 -12.94 12.21 -10.46
C VAL A 103 -12.61 13.64 -10.04
N GLY A 104 -11.86 14.35 -10.88
CA GLY A 104 -11.38 15.70 -10.57
C GLY A 104 -10.40 15.72 -9.39
N ASN A 105 -10.37 16.82 -8.64
CA ASN A 105 -9.35 17.05 -7.60
C ASN A 105 -9.82 16.92 -6.15
N ASN A 106 -11.11 16.65 -5.93
CA ASN A 106 -11.67 16.60 -4.59
C ASN A 106 -11.63 15.18 -4.02
N ASP A 107 -10.82 14.96 -2.99
CA ASP A 107 -10.65 13.65 -2.37
C ASP A 107 -11.94 13.10 -1.72
N LYS A 108 -12.90 13.96 -1.37
CA LYS A 108 -14.22 13.54 -0.85
C LYS A 108 -15.06 12.78 -1.89
N LYS A 109 -14.72 12.90 -3.18
CA LYS A 109 -15.41 12.23 -4.28
C LYS A 109 -14.71 10.95 -4.74
N ASN A 110 -13.58 10.59 -4.13
CA ASN A 110 -12.85 9.39 -4.52
C ASN A 110 -13.63 8.14 -4.13
N THR A 111 -13.87 7.23 -5.08
CA THR A 111 -14.46 5.93 -4.81
C THR A 111 -13.36 4.96 -4.42
N ARG A 112 -13.48 4.32 -3.25
CA ARG A 112 -12.55 3.26 -2.82
C ARG A 112 -12.79 2.00 -3.65
N ILE A 113 -11.74 1.52 -4.31
CA ILE A 113 -11.75 0.32 -5.16
C ILE A 113 -11.33 -0.91 -4.33
N ALA A 114 -10.21 -0.81 -3.62
CA ALA A 114 -9.66 -1.91 -2.82
C ALA A 114 -8.85 -1.39 -1.62
N VAL A 115 -8.69 -2.26 -0.62
CA VAL A 115 -7.74 -2.12 0.49
C VAL A 115 -6.98 -3.43 0.60
N LEU A 116 -5.66 -3.38 0.57
CA LEU A 116 -4.78 -4.53 0.80
C LEU A 116 -4.02 -4.32 2.10
N LEU A 117 -3.92 -5.38 2.91
CA LEU A 117 -3.32 -5.40 4.24
C LEU A 117 -2.37 -6.58 4.27
N GLU A 118 -1.09 -6.36 4.53
CA GLU A 118 -0.15 -7.47 4.59
C GLU A 118 -0.39 -8.36 5.82
N THR A 119 -0.56 -9.67 5.61
CA THR A 119 -0.89 -10.66 6.67
C THR A 119 0.34 -11.32 7.25
#